data_AF-A0A1S3SW95-F1
#
_entry.id   AF-A0A1S3SW95-F1
#
_cell.length_a   1.000
_cell.length_b   1.000
_cell.length_c   1.000
_cell.angle_alpha   90.00
_cell.angle_beta   90.00
_cell.angle_gamma   90.00
#
_symmetry.space_group_name_H-M   'P 1'
#
loop_
_entity.id
_entity.type
_entity.pdbx_description
1 polymer ?
#
loop_
_entity_poly.entity_id
_entity_poly.type
_entity_poly.pdbx_seq_one_letter_code
_entity_poly.pdbx_strand_id
1 'polypeptide(L)'
;MAQKCVLFLLWLSGRSLAGFPNQINIGGLFMRSTVQEHSAFRFAVQLYNTNQNTTEKPFHLNYNVDNLESSNSFSVTHAFCSQFSRGVYAIFGFYDKKSMNTLTS
;
A
#
# COMPACT_ATOMS: atom_id res chain seq x y z
N MET A 1 2.51 47.92 -6.46
CA MET A 1 1.81 46.83 -5.72
C MET A 1 1.55 45.59 -6.60
N ALA A 2 1.09 45.74 -7.85
CA ALA A 2 0.71 44.62 -8.72
C ALA A 2 1.79 43.54 -8.92
N GLN A 3 3.06 43.91 -9.04
CA GLN A 3 4.16 42.95 -9.30
C GLN A 3 4.43 41.97 -8.15
N LYS A 4 4.20 42.39 -6.90
CA LYS A 4 4.30 41.52 -5.72
C LYS A 4 3.14 40.52 -5.68
N CYS A 5 1.94 40.93 -6.10
CA CYS A 5 0.78 40.05 -6.19
C CYS A 5 0.97 38.95 -7.25
N VAL A 6 1.54 39.28 -8.41
CA VAL A 6 1.81 38.29 -9.48
C VAL A 6 2.86 37.27 -9.04
N LEU A 7 3.95 37.70 -8.38
CA LEU A 7 4.95 36.80 -7.81
C LEU A 7 4.37 35.90 -6.71
N PHE A 8 3.47 36.43 -5.89
CA PHE A 8 2.79 35.66 -4.84
C PHE A 8 1.82 34.61 -5.42
N LEU A 9 1.08 34.97 -6.49
CA LEU A 9 0.20 34.04 -7.21
C LEU A 9 0.97 32.94 -7.94
N LEU A 10 2.12 33.26 -8.56
CA LEU A 10 3.03 32.28 -9.14
C LEU A 10 3.60 31.32 -8.07
N TRP A 11 3.98 31.85 -6.91
CA TRP A 11 4.48 31.05 -5.79
C TRP A 11 3.40 30.12 -5.19
N LEU A 12 2.15 30.59 -5.12
CA LEU A 12 1.00 29.76 -4.74
C LEU A 12 0.72 28.66 -5.78
N SER A 13 0.78 28.99 -7.07
CA SER A 13 0.56 28.02 -8.16
C SER A 13 1.63 26.92 -8.24
N GLY A 14 2.87 27.22 -7.86
CA GLY A 14 3.97 26.26 -7.80
C GLY A 14 3.85 25.23 -6.66
N ARG A 15 3.01 25.48 -5.66
CA ARG A 15 2.74 24.55 -4.55
C ARG A 15 1.59 23.57 -4.82
N SER A 16 0.91 23.69 -5.97
CA SER A 16 -0.24 22.84 -6.33
C SER A 16 0.12 21.49 -6.93
N LEU A 17 1.40 21.17 -7.14
CA LEU A 17 1.80 19.79 -7.42
C LEU A 17 1.68 19.00 -6.12
N ALA A 18 0.53 18.37 -5.92
CA ALA A 18 0.35 17.31 -4.95
C ALA A 18 1.43 16.25 -5.20
N GLY A 19 2.54 16.37 -4.48
CA GLY A 19 3.69 15.47 -4.61
C GLY A 19 3.23 14.08 -4.22
N PHE A 20 3.31 13.14 -5.16
CA PHE A 20 3.10 11.73 -4.87
C PHE A 20 3.99 11.32 -3.69
N PRO A 21 3.48 10.63 -2.67
CA PRO A 21 4.25 10.31 -1.49
C PRO A 21 5.48 9.47 -1.87
N ASN A 22 6.63 9.82 -1.31
CA ASN A 22 7.90 9.13 -1.59
C ASN A 22 7.89 7.66 -1.12
N GLN A 23 6.93 7.27 -0.28
CA GLN A 23 6.77 5.93 0.25
C GLN A 23 5.29 5.51 0.20
N ILE A 24 5.03 4.32 -0.34
CA ILE A 24 3.73 3.69 -0.36
C ILE A 24 3.79 2.45 0.51
N ASN A 25 2.95 2.39 1.54
CA ASN A 25 2.80 1.21 2.38
C ASN A 25 1.65 0.34 1.86
N ILE A 26 1.90 -0.95 1.66
CA ILE A 26 0.89 -1.94 1.31
C ILE A 26 0.72 -3.00 2.41
N GLY A 27 -0.51 -3.40 2.66
CA GLY A 27 -0.82 -4.53 3.53
C GLY A 27 -0.64 -5.85 2.79
N GLY A 28 -0.29 -6.90 3.53
CA GLY A 28 -0.21 -8.27 3.06
C GLY A 28 -1.03 -9.17 3.98
N LEU A 29 -2.01 -9.90 3.43
CA LEU A 29 -2.78 -10.92 4.15
C LEU A 29 -2.46 -12.28 3.55
N PHE A 30 -1.60 -13.03 4.24
CA PHE A 30 -1.15 -14.35 3.80
C PHE A 30 -1.65 -15.42 4.75
N MET A 31 -1.98 -16.58 4.20
CA MET A 31 -2.38 -17.75 4.98
C MET A 31 -1.14 -18.61 5.25
N ARG A 32 -1.17 -19.44 6.31
CA ARG A 32 -0.06 -20.38 6.59
C ARG A 32 0.27 -21.32 5.43
N SER A 33 -0.69 -21.61 4.55
CA SER A 33 -0.49 -22.46 3.37
C SER A 33 0.23 -21.75 2.22
N THR A 34 0.35 -20.41 2.22
CA THR A 34 0.83 -19.62 1.07
C THR A 34 2.27 -19.14 1.25
N VAL A 35 3.19 -20.04 1.61
CA VAL A 35 4.60 -19.71 1.89
C VAL A 35 5.35 -19.33 0.60
N GLN A 36 5.02 -19.99 -0.51
CA GLN A 36 5.66 -19.72 -1.80
C GLN A 36 5.25 -18.36 -2.35
N GLU A 37 3.97 -18.02 -2.24
CA GLU A 37 3.38 -16.76 -2.67
C GLU A 37 3.88 -15.60 -1.80
N HIS A 38 4.01 -15.81 -0.49
CA HIS A 38 4.63 -14.84 0.41
C HIS A 38 6.09 -14.56 0.02
N SER A 39 6.84 -15.59 -0.36
CA SER A 39 8.23 -15.43 -0.81
C SER A 39 8.32 -14.71 -2.16
N ALA A 40 7.46 -15.08 -3.11
CA ALA A 40 7.37 -14.41 -4.42
C ALA A 40 6.98 -12.92 -4.27
N PHE A 41 6.05 -12.61 -3.37
CA PHE A 41 5.65 -11.24 -3.06
C PHE A 41 6.84 -10.41 -2.55
N ARG A 42 7.59 -10.91 -1.55
CA ARG A 42 8.77 -10.21 -1.03
C ARG A 42 9.83 -9.99 -2.12
N PHE A 43 10.04 -10.99 -2.97
CA PHE A 43 10.98 -10.88 -4.08
C PHE A 43 10.56 -9.82 -5.10
N ALA A 44 9.27 -9.76 -5.46
CA ALA A 44 8.75 -8.75 -6.38
C ALA A 44 8.90 -7.32 -5.83
N VAL A 45 8.59 -7.11 -4.55
CA VAL A 45 8.78 -5.80 -3.89
C VAL A 45 10.27 -5.42 -3.86
N GLN A 46 11.15 -6.39 -3.58
CA GLN A 46 12.59 -6.14 -3.62
C GLN A 46 13.04 -5.73 -5.01
N LEU A 47 12.63 -6.45 -6.05
CA LEU A 47 12.98 -6.14 -7.44
C LEU A 47 12.59 -4.71 -7.82
N TYR A 48 11.36 -4.31 -7.47
CA TYR A 48 10.88 -2.93 -7.66
C TYR A 48 11.75 -1.91 -6.93
N ASN A 49 12.03 -2.14 -5.64
CA ASN A 49 12.79 -1.20 -4.82
C ASN A 49 14.27 -1.10 -5.19
N THR A 50 14.86 -2.18 -5.74
CA THR A 50 16.25 -2.21 -6.22
C THR A 50 16.45 -1.54 -7.57
N ASN A 51 15.36 -1.23 -8.30
CA ASN A 51 15.46 -0.53 -9.56
C ASN A 51 16.04 0.87 -9.36
N GLN A 52 17.11 1.19 -10.09
CA GLN A 52 17.79 2.48 -10.06
C GLN A 52 17.10 3.53 -10.95
N ASN A 53 16.22 3.11 -11.85
CA ASN A 53 15.53 4.00 -12.76
C ASN A 53 14.39 4.72 -12.03
N THR A 54 14.60 6.00 -11.70
CA THR A 54 13.62 6.86 -11.01
C THR A 54 12.32 7.05 -11.78
N THR A 55 12.31 6.83 -13.11
CA THR A 55 11.08 6.89 -13.90
C THR A 55 10.20 5.64 -13.70
N GLU A 56 10.80 4.47 -13.54
CA GLU A 56 10.11 3.20 -13.25
C GLU A 56 9.81 3.03 -11.75
N LYS A 57 10.67 3.59 -10.89
CA LYS A 57 10.52 3.60 -9.43
C LYS A 57 10.44 5.05 -8.91
N PRO A 58 9.28 5.70 -9.04
CA PRO A 58 9.08 7.05 -8.51
C PRO A 58 8.86 7.10 -6.99
N PHE A 59 8.62 5.96 -6.34
CA PHE A 59 8.40 5.86 -4.90
C PHE A 59 8.99 4.56 -4.33
N HIS A 60 9.16 4.51 -3.01
CA HIS A 60 9.56 3.29 -2.32
C HIS A 60 8.34 2.49 -1.87
N LEU A 61 8.34 1.18 -2.11
CA LEU A 61 7.25 0.31 -1.73
C LEU A 61 7.58 -0.43 -0.42
N ASN A 62 6.88 -0.08 0.65
CA ASN A 62 6.95 -0.74 1.95
C ASN A 62 5.78 -1.71 2.10
N TYR A 63 5.96 -2.77 2.88
CA TYR A 63 4.89 -3.73 3.12
C TYR A 63 4.82 -4.20 4.57
N ASN A 64 3.60 -4.49 5.04
CA ASN A 64 3.32 -5.10 6.33
C ASN A 64 2.51 -6.37 6.12
N VAL A 65 3.05 -7.54 6.48
CA VAL A 65 2.34 -8.82 6.35
C VAL A 65 1.77 -9.27 7.68
N ASP A 66 0.48 -9.58 7.70
CA ASP A 66 -0.17 -10.36 8.75
C ASP A 66 -0.39 -11.79 8.25
N ASN A 67 0.15 -12.76 8.99
CA ASN A 67 -0.03 -14.19 8.71
C ASN A 67 -1.24 -14.71 9.49
N LEU A 68 -2.28 -15.11 8.76
CA LEU A 68 -3.52 -15.63 9.34
C LEU A 68 -3.37 -17.13 9.65
N GLU A 69 -3.64 -17.51 10.90
CA GLU A 69 -3.66 -18.93 11.31
C GLU A 69 -4.86 -19.68 10.74
N SER A 70 -5.98 -18.99 10.47
CA SER A 70 -7.18 -19.54 9.85
C SER A 70 -7.87 -18.50 8.95
N SER A 71 -8.48 -18.93 7.85
CA SER A 71 -9.29 -18.10 6.93
C SER A 71 -10.72 -17.85 7.42
N ASN A 72 -10.93 -17.84 8.74
CA ASN A 72 -12.26 -17.53 9.25
C ASN A 72 -12.55 -16.02 9.08
N SER A 73 -13.83 -15.65 8.97
CA SER A 73 -14.23 -14.26 8.77
C SER A 73 -13.74 -13.32 9.88
N PHE A 74 -13.72 -13.77 11.14
CA PHE A 74 -13.32 -12.93 12.27
C PHE A 74 -11.83 -12.54 12.22
N SER A 75 -10.95 -13.51 11.96
CA SER A 75 -9.51 -13.33 11.81
C SER A 75 -9.19 -12.46 10.59
N VAL A 76 -9.90 -12.64 9.48
CA VAL A 76 -9.74 -11.80 8.28
C VAL A 76 -10.17 -10.37 8.56
N THR A 77 -11.33 -10.14 9.19
CA THR A 77 -11.79 -8.79 9.55
C THR A 77 -10.83 -8.11 10.52
N HIS A 78 -10.36 -8.82 11.54
CA HIS A 78 -9.38 -8.28 12.49
C HIS A 78 -8.07 -7.88 11.81
N ALA A 79 -7.53 -8.74 10.94
CA ALA A 79 -6.30 -8.42 10.20
C ALA A 79 -6.53 -7.26 9.22
N PHE A 80 -7.69 -7.18 8.57
CA PHE A 80 -8.04 -6.05 7.71
C PHE A 80 -8.09 -4.73 8.49
N CYS A 81 -8.78 -4.70 9.64
CA CYS A 81 -8.84 -3.51 10.50
C CYS A 81 -7.45 -3.10 11.01
N SER A 82 -6.60 -4.08 11.35
CA SER A 82 -5.21 -3.85 11.73
C SER A 82 -4.42 -3.17 10.59
N GLN A 83 -4.51 -3.70 9.37
CA GLN A 83 -3.84 -3.11 8.20
C GLN A 83 -4.38 -1.70 7.88
N PHE A 84 -5.69 -1.51 7.94
CA PHE A 84 -6.32 -0.20 7.73
C PHE A 84 -5.84 0.83 8.76
N SER A 85 -5.76 0.43 10.03
CA SER A 85 -5.27 1.31 11.13
C SER A 85 -3.79 1.69 10.96
N ARG A 86 -2.98 0.86 10.28
CA ARG A 86 -1.57 1.17 9.95
C ARG A 86 -1.43 2.17 8.80
N GLY A 87 -2.50 2.49 8.08
CA GLY A 87 -2.47 3.44 6.96
C GLY A 87 -1.81 2.86 5.71
N VAL A 88 -2.38 1.76 5.20
CA VAL A 88 -1.96 1.17 3.92
C VAL A 88 -2.79 1.68 2.75
N TYR A 89 -2.17 1.84 1.58
CA TYR A 89 -2.85 2.30 0.37
C TYR A 89 -3.62 1.17 -0.35
N ALA A 90 -3.15 -0.06 -0.19
CA ALA A 90 -3.77 -1.26 -0.73
C ALA A 90 -3.44 -2.46 0.15
N ILE A 91 -4.27 -3.49 0.12
CA ILE A 91 -4.04 -4.75 0.82
C ILE A 91 -3.98 -5.86 -0.23
N PHE A 92 -2.83 -6.49 -0.35
CA PHE A 92 -2.62 -7.69 -1.14
C PHE A 92 -2.88 -8.91 -0.28
N GLY A 93 -3.61 -9.91 -0.76
CA GLY A 93 -3.80 -11.12 0.02
C GLY A 93 -4.70 -12.16 -0.61
N PHE A 94 -4.75 -13.30 0.04
CA PHE A 94 -5.57 -14.44 -0.36
C PHE A 94 -6.79 -14.57 0.55
N TYR A 95 -7.92 -14.96 -0.03
CA TYR A 95 -9.13 -15.28 0.71
C TYR A 95 -9.71 -16.60 0.18
N ASP A 96 -10.32 -17.37 1.08
CA ASP A 96 -11.09 -18.57 0.74
C ASP A 96 -12.60 -18.23 0.66
N LYS A 97 -13.41 -19.08 0.03
CA LYS A 97 -14.87 -18.90 -0.10
C LYS A 97 -15.58 -18.72 1.26
N LYS A 98 -15.05 -19.33 2.33
CA LYS A 98 -15.57 -19.17 3.70
C LYS A 98 -15.39 -17.75 4.26
N SER A 99 -14.43 -16.99 3.75
CA SER A 99 -14.09 -15.62 4.17
C SER A 99 -14.69 -14.53 3.27
N MET A 100 -15.30 -14.88 2.14
CA MET A 100 -15.81 -13.91 1.15
C MET A 100 -17.15 -13.27 1.56
N ASN A 101 -17.99 -14.00 2.30
CA ASN A 101 -19.31 -13.54 2.75
C ASN A 101 -19.31 -12.32 3.70
N THR A 102 -18.14 -11.82 4.10
CA THR A 102 -18.01 -10.67 5.02
C THR A 102 -17.52 -9.40 4.31
N LEU A 103 -17.08 -9.50 3.05
CA LEU A 103 -16.59 -8.35 2.27
C LEU A 103 -17.63 -7.79 1.28
N THR A 104 -18.78 -8.46 1.12
CA THR A 104 -19.84 -8.13 0.15
C THR A 104 -21.19 -7.79 0.77
N SER A 105 -21.29 -7.65 2.09
CA SER A 105 -22.54 -7.27 2.76
C SER A 105 -22.58 -5.81 3.18
#